data_AF-C3ZJF1-F1
#
_entry.id   AF-C3ZJF1-F1
#
_cell.length_a   1.000
_cell.length_b   1.000
_cell.length_c   1.000
_cell.angle_alpha   90.00
_cell.angle_beta   90.00
_cell.angle_gamma   90.00
#
_symmetry.space_group_name_H-M   'P 1'
#
loop_
_entity.id
_entity.type
_entity.pdbx_description
1 polymer ?
#
loop_
_entity_poly.entity_id
_entity_poly.type
_entity_poly.pdbx_seq_one_letter_code
_entity_poly.pdbx_strand_id
1 'polypeptide(L)'
;MAITEERVAKVTPERIFSVAVHPSTTKMLVCAGDKWGRLGLWDVESQEGEDGVYSYNPHSRPINCLQFSPVHHGKLYMCSYDGTMRCAEFEKNIFSEAEHLYPAHDRTIKTVSVHPTQRHYFVTCCNDSNVYIYDLRNMKKKGSQQFVASLYQHSRSVSSAYFSPASGSRILTTCFDDRIRLFDTKVIGQPTVKPLREIRHNNQTGRWLTPLRAVWVPGRDDLFVSGSMKQPRQMELFDDKSTLLHTYTDPDYLTSICSIIAFHPTQFLLAGGNSSGRMHVFSASSFSATSKKSPGSPRVVLKKMSV
;
A
#
# COMPACT_ATOMS: atom_id res chain seq x y z
N MET A 1 19.49 6.11 16.29
CA MET A 1 19.60 6.70 14.94
C MET A 1 19.08 8.14 15.02
N ALA A 2 19.97 9.12 14.91
CA ALA A 2 19.59 10.53 14.80
C ALA A 2 19.27 10.87 13.35
N ILE A 3 18.36 11.82 13.12
CA ILE A 3 18.14 12.40 11.79
C ILE A 3 19.24 13.45 11.63
N THR A 4 20.11 13.30 10.64
CA THR A 4 21.19 14.24 10.31
C THR A 4 20.95 14.82 8.93
N GLU A 5 21.45 16.02 8.64
CA GLU A 5 21.26 16.68 7.34
C GLU A 5 21.80 15.83 6.18
N GLU A 6 22.89 15.10 6.41
CA GLU A 6 23.48 14.13 5.47
C GLU A 6 22.54 12.96 5.11
N ARG A 7 21.47 12.75 5.87
CA ARG A 7 20.48 11.67 5.67
C ARG A 7 19.11 12.22 5.32
N VAL A 8 19.09 13.38 4.66
CA VAL A 8 17.88 14.02 4.14
C VAL A 8 18.14 14.41 2.68
N ALA A 9 17.24 14.00 1.78
CA ALA A 9 17.32 14.35 0.37
C ALA A 9 15.95 14.73 -0.18
N LYS A 10 15.92 15.63 -1.16
CA LYS A 10 14.71 15.96 -1.93
C LYS A 10 14.54 14.96 -3.07
N VAL A 11 14.02 13.78 -2.76
CA VAL A 11 13.92 12.64 -3.69
C VAL A 11 13.10 12.95 -4.97
N THR A 12 12.09 13.82 -4.88
CA THR A 12 11.32 14.32 -6.03
C THR A 12 11.07 15.82 -5.90
N PRO A 13 10.98 16.58 -7.01
CA PRO A 13 10.76 18.03 -6.94
C PRO A 13 9.39 18.41 -6.40
N GLU A 14 8.42 17.50 -6.52
CA GLU A 14 6.99 17.73 -6.32
C GLU A 14 6.43 16.89 -5.18
N ARG A 15 5.17 17.13 -4.83
CA ARG A 15 4.48 16.41 -3.76
C ARG A 15 4.55 14.90 -3.99
N ILE A 16 5.07 14.19 -3.00
CA ILE A 16 5.14 12.73 -2.96
C ILE A 16 3.74 12.15 -2.71
N PHE A 17 3.35 11.18 -3.53
CA PHE A 17 2.09 10.44 -3.42
C PHE A 17 2.30 9.00 -2.92
N SER A 18 3.50 8.45 -3.11
CA SER A 18 3.84 7.11 -2.65
C SER A 18 5.34 7.00 -2.37
N VAL A 19 5.68 6.15 -1.39
CA VAL A 19 7.05 5.80 -1.04
C VAL A 19 7.12 4.29 -0.87
N ALA A 20 8.21 3.68 -1.31
CA ALA A 20 8.53 2.28 -1.05
C ALA A 20 10.00 2.15 -0.68
N VAL A 21 10.30 1.38 0.36
CA VAL A 21 11.68 1.05 0.76
C VAL A 21 12.02 -0.30 0.16
N HIS A 22 13.18 -0.40 -0.48
CA HIS A 22 13.66 -1.65 -1.05
C HIS A 22 13.98 -2.63 0.08
N PRO A 23 13.65 -3.93 -0.05
CA PRO A 23 13.90 -4.95 0.98
C PRO A 23 15.40 -5.35 1.12
N SER A 24 16.34 -4.54 0.59
CA SER A 24 17.76 -4.90 0.63
C SER A 24 18.28 -4.76 2.05
N THR A 25 19.13 -5.69 2.48
CA THR A 25 19.82 -5.63 3.76
C THR A 25 21.22 -5.02 3.64
N THR A 26 21.70 -4.79 2.41
CA THR A 26 23.06 -4.29 2.13
C THR A 26 23.11 -2.81 1.81
N LYS A 27 22.02 -2.24 1.31
CA LYS A 27 21.89 -0.83 0.96
C LYS A 27 20.50 -0.33 1.31
N MET A 28 20.42 0.88 1.84
CA MET A 28 19.17 1.57 2.10
C MET A 28 18.69 2.30 0.84
N LEU A 29 17.83 1.65 0.06
CA LEU A 29 17.25 2.25 -1.16
C LEU A 29 15.79 2.64 -0.93
N VAL A 30 15.43 3.86 -1.33
CA VAL A 30 14.08 4.41 -1.20
C VAL A 30 13.58 4.90 -2.54
N CYS A 31 12.38 4.48 -2.94
CA CYS A 31 11.70 5.02 -4.11
C CYS A 31 10.56 5.93 -3.68
N ALA A 32 10.44 7.10 -4.32
CA ALA A 32 9.33 8.03 -4.11
C ALA A 32 8.69 8.39 -5.46
N GLY A 33 7.36 8.31 -5.51
CA GLY A 33 6.57 8.66 -6.68
C GLY A 33 5.81 9.97 -6.44
N ASP A 34 5.87 10.90 -7.38
CA ASP A 34 5.30 12.25 -7.22
C ASP A 34 4.00 12.49 -8.01
N LYS A 35 3.45 13.70 -7.83
CA LYS A 35 2.23 14.20 -8.47
C LYS A 35 2.27 14.22 -10.00
N TRP A 36 3.43 14.34 -10.63
CA TRP A 36 3.55 14.48 -12.08
C TRP A 36 4.08 13.23 -12.76
N GLY A 37 4.13 12.11 -12.03
CA GLY A 37 4.53 10.82 -12.61
C GLY A 37 6.03 10.59 -12.59
N ARG A 38 6.79 11.40 -11.84
CA ARG A 38 8.22 11.18 -11.63
C ARG A 38 8.43 10.15 -10.54
N LEU A 39 9.42 9.31 -10.74
CA LEU A 39 9.96 8.36 -9.78
C LEU A 39 11.37 8.82 -9.39
N GLY A 40 11.58 9.14 -8.12
CA GLY A 40 12.92 9.26 -7.56
C GLY A 40 13.34 7.93 -6.93
N LEU A 41 14.58 7.51 -7.18
CA LEU A 41 15.28 6.43 -6.48
C LEU A 41 16.42 7.07 -5.70
N TRP A 42 16.44 6.88 -4.39
CA TRP A 42 17.45 7.42 -3.51
C TRP A 42 18.25 6.28 -2.90
N ASP A 43 19.56 6.27 -3.16
CA ASP A 43 20.51 5.47 -2.39
C ASP A 43 20.99 6.32 -1.22
N VAL A 44 20.44 6.04 -0.04
CA VAL A 44 20.63 6.83 1.19
C VAL A 44 22.09 6.84 1.65
N GLU A 45 22.86 5.84 1.22
CA GLU A 45 24.25 5.64 1.63
C GLU A 45 25.23 5.96 0.50
N SER A 46 24.74 6.42 -0.65
CA SER A 46 25.58 6.79 -1.78
C SER A 46 26.50 7.96 -1.44
N GLN A 47 27.77 7.81 -1.82
CA GLN A 47 28.74 8.89 -1.87
C GLN A 47 28.95 9.40 -3.30
N GLU A 48 28.23 8.81 -4.27
CA GLU A 48 28.23 9.21 -5.67
C GLU A 48 27.11 10.21 -5.96
N GLY A 49 27.44 11.32 -6.64
CA GLY A 49 26.51 12.42 -6.94
C GLY A 49 26.44 13.48 -5.83
N GLU A 50 25.57 14.48 -6.00
CA GLU A 50 25.37 15.53 -4.97
C GLU A 50 24.52 15.02 -3.80
N ASP A 51 23.52 14.16 -4.05
CA ASP A 51 22.53 13.72 -3.05
C ASP A 51 22.15 12.22 -3.11
N GLY A 52 22.76 11.44 -4.01
CA GLY A 52 22.45 10.02 -4.20
C GLY A 52 21.06 9.75 -4.82
N VAL A 53 20.43 10.76 -5.43
CA VAL A 53 19.08 10.67 -6.02
C VAL A 53 19.15 10.51 -7.54
N TYR A 54 18.50 9.47 -8.04
CA TYR A 54 18.26 9.22 -9.45
C TYR A 54 16.80 9.49 -9.78
N SER A 55 16.54 10.20 -10.88
CA SER A 55 15.18 10.63 -11.26
C SER A 55 14.77 10.02 -12.60
N TYR A 56 13.54 9.53 -12.65
CA TYR A 56 12.93 8.90 -13.82
C TYR A 56 11.51 9.42 -14.04
N ASN A 57 11.03 9.37 -15.28
CA ASN A 57 9.69 9.87 -15.65
C ASN A 57 8.83 8.75 -16.27
N PRO A 58 8.52 7.68 -15.51
CA PRO A 58 7.78 6.54 -16.06
C PRO A 58 6.32 6.89 -16.36
N HIS A 59 5.69 7.82 -15.63
CA HIS A 59 4.27 8.12 -15.78
C HIS A 59 4.02 9.59 -16.14
N SER A 60 2.82 9.90 -16.65
CA SER A 60 2.40 11.27 -17.00
C SER A 60 1.42 11.90 -16.00
N ARG A 61 1.12 11.16 -14.92
CA ARG A 61 0.14 11.48 -13.88
C ARG A 61 0.64 10.93 -12.54
N PRO A 62 0.03 11.30 -11.39
CA PRO A 62 0.54 10.92 -10.08
C PRO A 62 0.83 9.43 -9.92
N ILE A 63 2.01 9.07 -9.38
CA ILE A 63 2.31 7.70 -8.97
C ILE A 63 1.73 7.47 -7.58
N ASN A 64 0.58 6.82 -7.52
CA ASN A 64 -0.23 6.69 -6.30
C ASN A 64 0.10 5.46 -5.44
N CYS A 65 0.87 4.51 -5.96
CA CYS A 65 1.33 3.34 -5.22
C CYS A 65 2.61 2.78 -5.85
N LEU A 66 3.58 2.49 -5.00
CA LEU A 66 4.83 1.79 -5.30
C LEU A 66 4.90 0.52 -4.46
N GLN A 67 5.29 -0.60 -5.06
CA GLN A 67 5.48 -1.86 -4.34
C GLN A 67 6.63 -2.66 -4.95
N PHE A 68 7.66 -2.92 -4.15
CA PHE A 68 8.68 -3.91 -4.50
C PHE A 68 8.08 -5.31 -4.52
N SER A 69 8.58 -6.15 -5.42
CA SER A 69 8.20 -7.57 -5.42
C SER A 69 8.64 -8.21 -4.11
N PRO A 70 7.75 -8.97 -3.44
CA PRO A 70 8.11 -9.70 -2.22
C PRO A 70 9.03 -10.91 -2.50
N VAL A 71 9.25 -11.27 -3.77
CA VAL A 71 10.05 -12.44 -4.17
C VAL A 71 11.27 -12.03 -5.00
N HIS A 72 11.12 -11.08 -5.92
CA HIS A 72 12.20 -10.61 -6.80
C HIS A 72 12.57 -9.19 -6.43
N HIS A 73 13.44 -9.02 -5.44
CA HIS A 73 13.73 -7.70 -4.85
C HIS A 73 14.16 -6.65 -5.88
N GLY A 74 14.74 -7.06 -7.01
CA GLY A 74 15.06 -6.18 -8.14
C GLY A 74 13.87 -5.66 -8.96
N LYS A 75 12.60 -5.99 -8.64
CA LYS A 75 11.41 -5.50 -9.37
C LYS A 75 10.57 -4.53 -8.54
N LEU A 76 10.22 -3.40 -9.14
CA LEU A 76 9.30 -2.40 -8.59
C LEU A 76 8.07 -2.26 -9.46
N TYR A 77 6.91 -2.48 -8.87
CA TYR A 77 5.62 -2.25 -9.48
C TYR A 77 5.10 -0.88 -9.08
N MET A 78 4.54 -0.17 -10.05
CA MET A 78 4.01 1.16 -9.88
C MET A 78 2.70 1.31 -10.65
N CYS A 79 1.79 2.08 -10.09
CA CYS A 79 0.56 2.44 -10.79
C CYS A 79 0.28 3.93 -10.68
N SER A 80 -0.43 4.43 -11.67
CA SER A 80 -0.63 5.85 -11.88
C SER A 80 -2.09 6.19 -12.16
N TYR A 81 -2.42 7.46 -11.94
CA TYR A 81 -3.68 8.05 -12.35
C TYR A 81 -3.84 8.17 -13.88
N ASP A 82 -2.80 7.86 -14.67
CA ASP A 82 -2.91 7.73 -16.13
C ASP A 82 -3.57 6.41 -16.59
N GLY A 83 -4.00 5.55 -15.65
CA GLY A 83 -4.70 4.29 -15.95
C GLY A 83 -3.77 3.11 -16.22
N THR A 84 -2.46 3.30 -16.03
CA THR A 84 -1.45 2.28 -16.36
C THR A 84 -0.72 1.77 -15.12
N MET A 85 -0.35 0.48 -15.18
CA MET A 85 0.57 -0.15 -14.26
C MET A 85 1.87 -0.44 -15.01
N ARG A 86 3.01 -0.14 -14.39
CA ARG A 86 4.36 -0.41 -14.93
C ARG A 86 5.17 -1.24 -13.95
N CYS A 87 6.12 -2.00 -14.49
CA CYS A 87 7.09 -2.77 -13.72
C CYS A 87 8.50 -2.37 -14.18
N ALA A 88 9.32 -1.89 -13.24
CA ALA A 88 10.73 -1.58 -13.44
C ALA A 88 11.60 -2.70 -12.84
N GLU A 89 12.78 -2.96 -13.44
CA GLU A 89 13.76 -3.96 -12.98
C GLU A 89 15.13 -3.28 -12.79
N PHE A 90 15.68 -3.30 -11.58
CA PHE A 90 16.91 -2.55 -11.22
C PHE A 90 18.21 -3.23 -11.65
N GLU A 91 18.20 -4.53 -11.92
CA GLU A 91 19.43 -5.29 -12.27
C GLU A 91 20.04 -4.90 -13.63
N LYS A 92 19.31 -4.16 -14.47
CA LYS A 92 19.73 -3.84 -15.84
C LYS A 92 20.21 -2.41 -16.06
N ASN A 93 20.29 -1.55 -15.02
CA ASN A 93 20.65 -0.12 -15.15
C ASN A 93 19.88 0.66 -16.23
N ILE A 94 18.75 0.12 -16.67
CA ILE A 94 18.05 0.58 -17.85
C ILE A 94 16.58 0.71 -17.44
N PHE A 95 16.17 1.95 -17.13
CA PHE A 95 14.79 2.38 -17.38
C PHE A 95 14.63 2.50 -18.90
N SER A 96 14.68 1.38 -19.63
CA SER A 96 14.38 1.41 -21.06
C SER A 96 12.88 1.45 -21.23
N GLU A 97 12.45 2.11 -22.28
CA GLU A 97 11.13 1.99 -22.91
C GLU A 97 10.68 0.54 -23.20
N ALA A 98 11.50 -0.49 -22.90
CA ALA A 98 11.07 -1.88 -22.77
C ALA A 98 10.25 -2.16 -21.50
N GLU A 99 9.65 -1.11 -20.91
CA GLU A 99 8.68 -1.19 -19.84
C GLU A 99 7.48 -2.05 -20.28
N HIS A 100 7.03 -2.91 -19.38
CA HIS A 100 5.73 -3.52 -19.56
C HIS A 100 4.65 -2.53 -19.11
N LEU A 101 4.20 -1.71 -20.06
CA LEU A 101 3.01 -0.88 -19.90
C LEU A 101 1.77 -1.78 -19.95
N TYR A 102 1.05 -1.82 -18.84
CA TYR A 102 -0.19 -2.57 -18.75
C TYR A 102 -1.36 -1.59 -18.60
N PRO A 103 -2.16 -1.35 -19.66
CA PRO A 103 -3.42 -0.63 -19.51
C PRO A 103 -4.33 -1.51 -18.67
N ALA A 104 -4.55 -1.10 -17.42
CA ALA A 104 -5.31 -1.90 -16.46
C ALA A 104 -6.76 -1.39 -16.39
N HIS A 105 -6.95 -0.08 -16.31
CA HIS A 105 -8.26 0.56 -16.15
C HIS A 105 -8.36 1.78 -17.06
N ASP A 106 -9.59 2.09 -17.51
CA ASP A 106 -9.88 3.33 -18.26
C ASP A 106 -9.88 4.59 -17.37
N ARG A 107 -9.68 4.41 -16.06
CA ARG A 107 -9.65 5.48 -15.06
C ARG A 107 -8.48 5.32 -14.10
N THR A 108 -8.39 6.22 -13.13
CA THR A 108 -7.27 6.31 -12.19
C THR A 108 -7.15 5.05 -11.33
N ILE A 109 -6.01 4.37 -11.43
CA ILE A 109 -5.66 3.28 -10.53
C ILE A 109 -5.35 3.85 -9.13
N LYS A 110 -5.71 3.13 -8.07
CA LYS A 110 -5.46 3.55 -6.67
C LYS A 110 -4.38 2.77 -5.97
N THR A 111 -4.31 1.47 -6.20
CA THR A 111 -3.25 0.61 -5.67
C THR A 111 -2.92 -0.48 -6.68
N VAL A 112 -1.68 -0.96 -6.59
CA VAL A 112 -1.25 -2.22 -7.18
C VAL A 112 -0.78 -3.11 -6.03
N SER A 113 -1.11 -4.40 -6.08
CA SER A 113 -0.60 -5.38 -5.13
C SER A 113 -0.24 -6.68 -5.83
N VAL A 114 1.02 -7.09 -5.69
CA VAL A 114 1.53 -8.33 -6.29
C VAL A 114 1.30 -9.48 -5.33
N HIS A 115 0.86 -10.62 -5.85
CA HIS A 115 0.62 -11.81 -5.05
C HIS A 115 1.95 -12.31 -4.45
N PRO A 116 2.02 -12.63 -3.14
CA PRO A 116 3.29 -12.92 -2.46
C PRO A 116 3.96 -14.23 -2.90
N THR A 117 3.19 -15.25 -3.28
CA THR A 117 3.73 -16.55 -3.74
C THR A 117 3.56 -16.77 -5.26
N GLN A 118 2.42 -16.40 -5.84
CA GLN A 118 2.12 -16.54 -7.27
C GLN A 118 2.47 -15.28 -8.08
N ARG A 119 3.76 -15.06 -8.32
CA ARG A 119 4.34 -13.80 -8.87
C ARG A 119 3.73 -13.25 -10.16
N HIS A 120 3.05 -14.08 -10.94
CA HIS A 120 2.40 -13.63 -12.17
C HIS A 120 1.08 -12.92 -11.90
N TYR A 121 0.49 -13.06 -10.71
CA TYR A 121 -0.74 -12.37 -10.34
C TYR A 121 -0.47 -11.03 -9.66
N PHE A 122 -1.22 -10.02 -10.07
CA PHE A 122 -1.35 -8.75 -9.35
C PHE A 122 -2.81 -8.29 -9.35
N VAL A 123 -3.19 -7.53 -8.34
CA VAL A 123 -4.50 -6.92 -8.21
C VAL A 123 -4.36 -5.40 -8.29
N THR A 124 -5.28 -4.76 -9.00
CA THR A 124 -5.42 -3.31 -8.99
C THR A 124 -6.85 -2.92 -8.71
N CYS A 125 -7.03 -1.76 -8.08
CA CYS A 125 -8.35 -1.16 -7.88
C CYS A 125 -8.39 0.25 -8.45
N CYS A 126 -9.60 0.70 -8.75
CA CYS A 126 -9.82 1.93 -9.48
C CYS A 126 -10.92 2.79 -8.84
N ASN A 127 -10.92 4.07 -9.23
CA ASN A 127 -11.95 5.03 -8.85
C ASN A 127 -13.34 4.72 -9.40
N ASP A 128 -13.44 3.83 -10.38
CA ASP A 128 -14.68 3.44 -11.06
C ASP A 128 -15.43 2.29 -10.37
N SER A 129 -15.06 1.96 -9.13
CA SER A 129 -15.56 0.84 -8.31
C SER A 129 -15.08 -0.56 -8.66
N ASN A 130 -14.24 -0.70 -9.69
CA ASN A 130 -13.76 -2.01 -10.12
C ASN A 130 -12.45 -2.40 -9.42
N VAL A 131 -12.32 -3.72 -9.22
CA VAL A 131 -11.09 -4.37 -8.76
C VAL A 131 -10.84 -5.57 -9.65
N TYR A 132 -9.66 -5.61 -10.28
CA TYR A 132 -9.31 -6.63 -11.25
C TYR A 132 -8.04 -7.35 -10.84
N ILE A 133 -8.01 -8.65 -11.10
CA ILE A 133 -6.84 -9.51 -10.93
C ILE A 133 -6.31 -9.83 -12.31
N TYR A 134 -5.02 -9.61 -12.52
CA TYR A 134 -4.35 -9.80 -13.81
C TYR A 134 -3.29 -10.88 -13.69
N ASP A 135 -3.03 -11.56 -14.80
CA ASP A 135 -1.93 -12.49 -14.96
C ASP A 135 -0.90 -11.90 -15.93
N LEU A 136 0.29 -11.53 -15.44
CA LEU A 136 1.38 -10.95 -16.22
C LEU A 136 1.75 -11.79 -17.45
N ARG A 137 1.50 -13.11 -17.43
CA ARG A 137 1.78 -14.02 -18.56
C ARG A 137 0.78 -13.83 -19.70
N ASN A 138 -0.42 -13.33 -19.39
CA ASN A 138 -1.53 -13.16 -20.33
C ASN A 138 -1.73 -11.70 -20.75
N MET A 139 -0.98 -10.76 -20.14
CA MET A 139 -1.08 -9.35 -20.47
C MET A 139 -0.47 -9.05 -21.85
N LYS A 140 -1.26 -8.42 -22.72
CA LYS A 140 -0.83 -7.99 -24.07
C LYS A 140 -0.64 -6.47 -24.08
N LYS A 141 0.29 -5.95 -24.89
CA LYS A 141 0.51 -4.48 -24.98
C LYS A 141 -0.70 -3.71 -25.56
N LYS A 142 -1.60 -4.36 -26.31
CA LYS A 142 -2.85 -3.80 -26.88
C LYS A 142 -3.93 -4.88 -27.02
N GLY A 143 -5.21 -4.49 -26.83
CA GLY A 143 -6.41 -5.30 -27.14
C GLY A 143 -6.97 -6.17 -26.00
N SER A 144 -8.32 -6.30 -26.00
CA SER A 144 -9.25 -7.09 -25.14
C SER A 144 -9.07 -7.01 -23.61
N GLN A 145 -10.12 -7.36 -22.87
CA GLN A 145 -10.12 -7.43 -21.40
C GLN A 145 -9.06 -8.44 -20.92
N GLN A 146 -8.03 -7.97 -20.20
CA GLN A 146 -6.83 -8.78 -19.88
C GLN A 146 -6.79 -9.32 -18.46
N PHE A 147 -7.78 -8.98 -17.64
CA PHE A 147 -7.87 -9.51 -16.30
C PHE A 147 -8.36 -10.96 -16.34
N VAL A 148 -7.86 -11.76 -15.40
CA VAL A 148 -8.27 -13.16 -15.19
C VAL A 148 -9.43 -13.29 -14.22
N ALA A 149 -9.73 -12.24 -13.46
CA ALA A 149 -10.91 -12.17 -12.61
C ALA A 149 -11.30 -10.71 -12.33
N SER A 150 -12.60 -10.45 -12.25
CA SER A 150 -13.14 -9.25 -11.61
C SER A 150 -13.64 -9.60 -10.22
N LEU A 151 -13.34 -8.78 -9.23
CA LEU A 151 -14.08 -8.86 -7.97
C LEU A 151 -15.48 -8.27 -8.16
N TYR A 152 -16.35 -8.55 -7.20
CA TYR A 152 -17.65 -7.90 -7.06
C TYR A 152 -17.50 -6.39 -7.28
N GLN A 153 -18.30 -5.82 -8.18
CA GLN A 153 -18.29 -4.39 -8.44
C GLN A 153 -18.80 -3.64 -7.21
N HIS A 154 -17.93 -2.84 -6.60
CA HIS A 154 -18.30 -2.03 -5.45
C HIS A 154 -19.30 -0.94 -5.85
N SER A 155 -19.96 -0.29 -4.89
CA SER A 155 -20.93 0.77 -5.23
C SER A 155 -20.32 2.17 -5.31
N ARG A 156 -19.04 2.33 -4.93
CA ARG A 156 -18.28 3.58 -4.96
C ARG A 156 -16.79 3.31 -5.24
N SER A 157 -15.98 4.37 -5.31
CA SER A 157 -14.53 4.28 -5.50
C SER A 157 -13.84 3.38 -4.47
N VAL A 158 -12.95 2.51 -4.94
CA VAL A 158 -12.14 1.62 -4.10
C VAL A 158 -10.79 2.27 -3.84
N SER A 159 -10.50 2.59 -2.57
CA SER A 159 -9.29 3.31 -2.16
C SER A 159 -8.04 2.41 -2.07
N SER A 160 -8.24 1.11 -1.83
CA SER A 160 -7.19 0.10 -1.86
C SER A 160 -7.71 -1.30 -2.12
N ALA A 161 -6.86 -2.12 -2.75
CA ALA A 161 -6.97 -3.57 -2.83
C ALA A 161 -5.58 -4.20 -2.63
N TYR A 162 -5.46 -5.13 -1.66
CA TYR A 162 -4.19 -5.77 -1.30
C TYR A 162 -4.34 -7.28 -1.12
N PHE A 163 -3.42 -8.06 -1.69
CA PHE A 163 -3.27 -9.47 -1.34
C PHE A 163 -2.81 -9.62 0.11
N SER A 164 -3.26 -10.68 0.77
CA SER A 164 -2.80 -11.05 2.11
C SER A 164 -1.33 -11.46 2.06
N PRO A 165 -0.49 -11.03 3.03
CA PRO A 165 0.95 -11.04 2.87
C PRO A 165 1.61 -12.41 3.01
N ALA A 166 1.02 -13.37 3.74
CA ALA A 166 1.70 -14.64 4.05
C ALA A 166 1.53 -15.65 2.91
N SER A 167 0.30 -15.90 2.47
CA SER A 167 0.02 -16.85 1.39
C SER A 167 -0.58 -16.22 0.15
N GLY A 168 -1.10 -14.99 0.23
CA GLY A 168 -1.92 -14.41 -0.83
C GLY A 168 -3.29 -15.08 -0.97
N SER A 169 -3.75 -15.84 0.03
CA SER A 169 -5.04 -16.54 0.01
C SER A 169 -6.26 -15.61 0.09
N ARG A 170 -6.06 -14.33 0.42
CA ARG A 170 -7.14 -13.34 0.52
C ARG A 170 -6.80 -12.03 -0.19
N ILE A 171 -7.85 -11.28 -0.54
CA ILE A 171 -7.75 -9.88 -0.95
C ILE A 171 -8.59 -9.03 0.01
N LEU A 172 -7.99 -7.95 0.49
CA LEU A 172 -8.64 -6.92 1.31
C LEU A 172 -8.92 -5.71 0.44
N THR A 173 -10.17 -5.23 0.43
CA THR A 173 -10.54 -3.97 -0.25
C THR A 173 -11.10 -2.97 0.74
N THR A 174 -10.77 -1.70 0.56
CA THR A 174 -11.37 -0.56 1.28
C THR A 174 -12.11 0.32 0.27
N CYS A 175 -13.36 0.65 0.55
CA CYS A 175 -14.21 1.36 -0.42
C CYS A 175 -14.99 2.50 0.23
N PHE A 176 -15.21 3.56 -0.53
CA PHE A 176 -16.00 4.72 -0.12
C PHE A 176 -17.50 4.43 0.12
N ASP A 177 -17.96 3.21 -0.15
CA ASP A 177 -19.31 2.75 0.19
C ASP A 177 -19.48 2.31 1.66
N ASP A 178 -18.60 2.82 2.52
CA ASP A 178 -18.51 2.49 3.95
C ASP A 178 -18.31 1.00 4.23
N ARG A 179 -17.62 0.29 3.34
CA ARG A 179 -17.32 -1.13 3.54
C ARG A 179 -15.86 -1.47 3.32
N ILE A 180 -15.39 -2.36 4.18
CA ILE A 180 -14.18 -3.16 3.98
C ILE A 180 -14.63 -4.57 3.62
N ARG A 181 -14.02 -5.18 2.61
CA ARG A 181 -14.39 -6.52 2.15
C ARG A 181 -13.19 -7.44 2.04
N LEU A 182 -13.43 -8.71 2.35
CA LEU A 182 -12.49 -9.80 2.17
C LEU A 182 -12.96 -10.70 1.04
N PHE A 183 -12.04 -11.10 0.17
CA PHE A 183 -12.27 -12.05 -0.92
C PHE A 183 -11.30 -13.21 -0.79
N ASP A 184 -11.73 -14.40 -1.20
CA ASP A 184 -10.85 -15.57 -1.33
C ASP A 184 -10.15 -15.54 -2.69
N THR A 185 -8.88 -15.92 -2.77
CA THR A 185 -8.14 -15.97 -4.05
C THR A 185 -8.19 -17.33 -4.73
N LYS A 186 -8.73 -18.37 -4.08
CA LYS A 186 -8.97 -19.69 -4.71
C LYS A 186 -9.95 -19.62 -5.89
N VAL A 187 -10.72 -18.55 -5.96
CA VAL A 187 -11.67 -18.27 -7.05
C VAL A 187 -11.09 -17.41 -8.17
N ILE A 188 -9.77 -17.14 -8.16
CA ILE A 188 -9.06 -16.56 -9.32
C ILE A 188 -9.32 -17.45 -10.55
N GLY A 189 -9.72 -16.82 -11.66
CA GLY A 189 -10.17 -17.51 -12.88
C GLY A 189 -11.69 -17.59 -13.01
N GLN A 190 -12.46 -17.28 -11.96
CA GLN A 190 -13.90 -17.07 -12.08
C GLN A 190 -14.20 -15.66 -12.60
N PRO A 191 -15.25 -15.46 -13.43
CA PRO A 191 -15.57 -14.16 -14.02
C PRO A 191 -15.87 -13.08 -12.97
N THR A 192 -16.53 -13.45 -11.88
CA THR A 192 -16.92 -12.52 -10.81
C THR A 192 -16.77 -13.16 -9.44
N VAL A 193 -15.96 -12.55 -8.59
CA VAL A 193 -15.64 -13.04 -7.25
C VAL A 193 -16.44 -12.27 -6.19
N LYS A 194 -17.38 -12.95 -5.52
CA LYS A 194 -18.16 -12.37 -4.42
C LYS A 194 -17.34 -12.24 -3.13
N PRO A 195 -17.65 -11.25 -2.26
CA PRO A 195 -16.95 -11.12 -1.00
C PRO A 195 -17.27 -12.29 -0.06
N LEU A 196 -16.24 -12.81 0.59
CA LEU A 196 -16.35 -13.77 1.69
C LEU A 196 -16.95 -13.11 2.94
N ARG A 197 -16.54 -11.86 3.19
CA ARG A 197 -17.00 -11.03 4.32
C ARG A 197 -17.11 -9.58 3.91
N GLU A 198 -18.04 -8.88 4.55
CA GLU A 198 -18.16 -7.43 4.48
C GLU A 198 -18.24 -6.85 5.89
N ILE A 199 -17.63 -5.68 6.08
CA ILE A 199 -17.58 -4.96 7.35
C ILE A 199 -18.06 -3.55 7.09
N ARG A 200 -19.07 -3.09 7.81
CA ARG A 200 -19.46 -1.69 7.79
C ARG A 200 -18.41 -0.87 8.52
N HIS A 201 -17.78 0.05 7.80
CA HIS A 201 -16.72 0.91 8.31
C HIS A 201 -16.83 2.28 7.63
N ASN A 202 -16.99 3.37 8.40
CA ASN A 202 -17.11 4.71 7.83
C ASN A 202 -15.82 5.09 7.10
N ASN A 203 -15.88 5.10 5.77
CA ASN A 203 -14.76 5.38 4.86
C ASN A 203 -14.90 6.75 4.19
N GLN A 204 -15.89 7.55 4.59
CA GLN A 204 -16.14 8.87 4.03
C GLN A 204 -15.19 9.93 4.61
N THR A 205 -13.93 9.92 4.13
CA THR A 205 -12.90 10.90 4.54
C THR A 205 -13.17 12.33 4.03
N GLY A 206 -14.15 12.51 3.14
CA GLY A 206 -14.44 13.79 2.51
C GLY A 206 -13.40 14.20 1.47
N ARG A 207 -13.41 15.47 1.07
CA ARG A 207 -12.60 15.99 -0.06
C ARG A 207 -11.12 16.16 0.25
N TRP A 208 -10.80 16.50 1.50
CA TRP A 208 -9.48 17.03 1.85
C TRP A 208 -8.55 15.99 2.48
N LEU A 209 -9.12 14.92 3.01
CA LEU A 209 -8.37 13.88 3.70
C LEU A 209 -8.13 12.70 2.74
N THR A 210 -6.90 12.18 2.77
CA THR A 210 -6.52 10.97 2.03
C THR A 210 -7.51 9.84 2.36
N PRO A 211 -8.04 9.12 1.34
CA PRO A 211 -8.91 7.98 1.57
C PRO A 211 -8.27 6.96 2.51
N LEU A 212 -9.05 6.36 3.41
CA LEU A 212 -8.57 5.29 4.27
C LEU A 212 -8.11 4.10 3.43
N ARG A 213 -7.02 3.47 3.86
CA ARG A 213 -6.53 2.21 3.28
C ARG A 213 -6.32 1.22 4.40
N ALA A 214 -7.19 0.22 4.48
CA ALA A 214 -6.95 -0.91 5.38
C ALA A 214 -5.76 -1.73 4.87
N VAL A 215 -4.89 -2.16 5.79
CA VAL A 215 -3.65 -2.88 5.50
C VAL A 215 -3.54 -4.14 6.35
N TRP A 216 -3.02 -5.20 5.75
CA TRP A 216 -2.77 -6.46 6.45
C TRP A 216 -1.68 -6.33 7.50
N VAL A 217 -1.79 -7.11 8.57
CA VAL A 217 -0.68 -7.33 9.51
C VAL A 217 0.39 -8.18 8.82
N PRO A 218 1.69 -7.80 8.85
CA PRO A 218 2.76 -8.57 8.21
C PRO A 218 2.78 -10.04 8.63
N GLY A 219 2.93 -10.94 7.66
CA GLY A 219 2.99 -12.39 7.90
C GLY A 219 1.66 -13.02 8.35
N ARG A 220 0.54 -12.28 8.33
CA ARG A 220 -0.78 -12.76 8.74
C ARG A 220 -1.80 -12.57 7.62
N ASP A 221 -2.58 -13.61 7.35
CA ASP A 221 -3.69 -13.56 6.40
C ASP A 221 -5.05 -13.40 7.10
N ASP A 222 -5.06 -13.33 8.43
CA ASP A 222 -6.25 -13.31 9.28
C ASP A 222 -6.44 -11.99 10.01
N LEU A 223 -5.51 -11.03 9.90
CA LEU A 223 -5.54 -9.77 10.65
C LEU A 223 -5.22 -8.56 9.78
N PHE A 224 -5.98 -7.49 9.93
CA PHE A 224 -5.73 -6.21 9.24
C PHE A 224 -6.15 -5.02 10.09
N VAL A 225 -5.59 -3.85 9.80
CA VAL A 225 -5.87 -2.59 10.50
C VAL A 225 -6.41 -1.57 9.52
N SER A 226 -7.40 -0.78 9.96
CA SER A 226 -7.88 0.41 9.27
C SER A 226 -7.80 1.63 10.17
N GLY A 227 -7.62 2.82 9.59
CA GLY A 227 -7.90 4.07 10.29
C GLY A 227 -9.40 4.19 10.54
N SER A 228 -9.83 5.05 11.46
CA SER A 228 -11.26 5.21 11.79
C SER A 228 -11.68 6.68 11.77
N MET A 229 -12.90 6.94 11.29
CA MET A 229 -13.52 8.27 11.32
C MET A 229 -14.13 8.62 12.70
N LYS A 230 -14.14 7.67 13.64
CA LYS A 230 -14.73 7.82 14.98
C LYS A 230 -13.97 8.82 15.88
N GLN A 231 -14.60 9.16 16.99
CA GLN A 231 -14.02 9.90 18.11
C GLN A 231 -14.08 9.02 19.38
N PRO A 232 -13.02 8.98 20.23
CA PRO A 232 -11.71 9.60 20.02
C PRO A 232 -11.00 9.06 18.77
N ARG A 233 -9.99 9.79 18.24
CA ARG A 233 -9.29 9.35 17.02
C ARG A 233 -8.55 8.06 17.28
N GLN A 234 -8.66 7.15 16.32
CA GLN A 234 -8.24 5.78 16.52
C GLN A 234 -7.95 5.04 15.21
N MET A 235 -7.26 3.92 15.35
CA MET A 235 -7.14 2.87 14.34
C MET A 235 -7.74 1.58 14.90
N GLU A 236 -8.34 0.76 14.06
CA GLU A 236 -9.12 -0.42 14.44
C GLU A 236 -8.48 -1.69 13.84
N LEU A 237 -8.16 -2.68 14.68
CA LEU A 237 -7.65 -4.00 14.30
C LEU A 237 -8.81 -4.99 14.19
N PHE A 238 -8.93 -5.66 13.06
CA PHE A 238 -9.96 -6.65 12.80
C PHE A 238 -9.36 -8.02 12.50
N ASP A 239 -10.15 -9.07 12.77
CA ASP A 239 -9.90 -10.42 12.24
C ASP A 239 -10.61 -10.68 10.90
N ASP A 240 -10.29 -11.80 10.27
CA ASP A 240 -10.91 -12.28 9.03
C ASP A 240 -12.36 -12.74 9.18
N LYS A 241 -12.90 -12.74 10.41
CA LYS A 241 -14.30 -13.01 10.73
C LYS A 241 -15.10 -11.72 10.92
N SER A 242 -14.51 -10.56 10.61
CA SER A 242 -15.12 -9.24 10.78
C SER A 242 -15.26 -8.76 12.22
N THR A 243 -14.52 -9.36 13.16
CA THR A 243 -14.54 -8.99 14.58
C THR A 243 -13.55 -7.86 14.83
N LEU A 244 -13.97 -6.78 15.49
CA LEU A 244 -13.07 -5.77 16.02
C LEU A 244 -12.34 -6.35 17.24
N LEU A 245 -11.02 -6.53 17.12
CA LEU A 245 -10.19 -7.12 18.17
C LEU A 245 -9.56 -6.07 19.09
N HIS A 246 -9.17 -4.92 18.53
CA HIS A 246 -8.47 -3.88 19.27
C HIS A 246 -8.64 -2.51 18.63
N THR A 247 -8.45 -1.47 19.44
CA THR A 247 -8.51 -0.08 19.03
C THR A 247 -7.28 0.65 19.56
N TYR A 248 -6.47 1.18 18.64
CA TYR A 248 -5.31 2.00 18.96
C TYR A 248 -5.76 3.46 19.08
N THR A 249 -5.74 4.01 20.29
CA THR A 249 -6.11 5.40 20.54
C THR A 249 -5.20 5.98 21.61
N ASP A 250 -5.04 7.30 21.55
CA ASP A 250 -4.36 8.10 22.56
C ASP A 250 -5.02 9.49 22.52
N PRO A 251 -6.03 9.75 23.35
CA PRO A 251 -6.81 10.99 23.28
C PRO A 251 -5.97 12.27 23.45
N ASP A 252 -4.84 12.18 24.17
CA ASP A 252 -3.98 13.33 24.46
C ASP A 252 -3.14 13.72 23.25
N TYR A 253 -2.80 12.76 22.39
CA TYR A 253 -1.85 12.99 21.30
C TYR A 253 -2.38 12.67 19.92
N LEU A 254 -3.17 11.60 19.77
CA LEU A 254 -3.83 11.24 18.52
C LEU A 254 -5.12 12.06 18.38
N THR A 255 -4.99 13.24 17.77
CA THR A 255 -6.11 14.19 17.59
C THR A 255 -6.60 14.26 16.13
N SER A 256 -5.88 13.62 15.20
CA SER A 256 -6.18 13.61 13.76
C SER A 256 -6.29 12.19 13.20
N ILE A 257 -7.04 12.02 12.12
CA ILE A 257 -7.35 10.72 11.52
C ILE A 257 -6.11 10.13 10.83
N CYS A 258 -5.70 8.93 11.22
CA CYS A 258 -4.65 8.17 10.55
C CYS A 258 -5.19 7.53 9.26
N SER A 259 -5.10 8.23 8.14
CA SER A 259 -5.61 7.73 6.85
C SER A 259 -4.74 6.65 6.21
N ILE A 260 -3.44 6.70 6.48
CA ILE A 260 -2.46 5.77 5.94
C ILE A 260 -1.75 5.11 7.11
N ILE A 261 -1.61 3.79 7.00
CA ILE A 261 -1.04 2.93 8.03
C ILE A 261 0.10 2.14 7.42
N ALA A 262 1.19 1.99 8.18
CA ALA A 262 2.30 1.12 7.85
C ALA A 262 2.70 0.31 9.08
N PHE A 263 3.05 -0.96 8.85
CA PHE A 263 3.67 -1.79 9.87
C PHE A 263 5.19 -1.83 9.66
N HIS A 264 5.93 -1.92 10.75
CA HIS A 264 7.33 -2.33 10.66
C HIS A 264 7.41 -3.78 10.15
N PRO A 265 8.33 -4.11 9.21
CA PRO A 265 8.34 -5.41 8.54
C PRO A 265 8.62 -6.59 9.47
N THR A 266 9.37 -6.37 10.55
CA THR A 266 9.80 -7.43 11.48
C THR A 266 9.46 -7.19 12.94
N GLN A 267 8.86 -6.03 13.27
CA GLN A 267 8.53 -5.65 14.64
C GLN A 267 7.05 -5.31 14.68
N PHE A 268 6.39 -5.56 15.81
CA PHE A 268 5.00 -5.14 16.01
C PHE A 268 4.92 -3.66 16.38
N LEU A 269 5.35 -2.83 15.43
CA LEU A 269 5.20 -1.39 15.43
C LEU A 269 4.22 -1.00 14.34
N LEU A 270 3.16 -0.31 14.75
CA LEU A 270 2.14 0.24 13.88
C LEU A 270 2.33 1.76 13.79
N ALA A 271 2.54 2.28 12.60
CA ALA A 271 2.63 3.70 12.34
C ALA A 271 1.38 4.19 11.60
N GLY A 272 0.75 5.24 12.10
CA GLY A 272 -0.37 5.94 11.46
C GLY A 272 0.03 7.36 11.04
N GLY A 273 -0.08 7.68 9.76
CA GLY A 273 0.14 9.02 9.22
C GLY A 273 -1.17 9.79 9.08
N ASN A 274 -1.17 11.07 9.48
CA ASN A 274 -2.35 11.94 9.45
C ASN A 274 -2.05 13.31 8.82
N SER A 275 -3.09 14.14 8.64
CA SER A 275 -2.98 15.47 8.03
C SER A 275 -2.37 16.54 8.94
N SER A 276 -2.04 16.24 10.20
CA SER A 276 -1.41 17.19 11.12
C SER A 276 0.11 17.32 10.90
N GLY A 277 0.67 16.56 9.95
CA GLY A 277 2.12 16.45 9.75
C GLY A 277 2.82 15.59 10.80
N ARG A 278 2.06 14.85 11.62
CA ARG A 278 2.60 13.95 12.65
C ARG A 278 2.40 12.50 12.25
N MET A 279 3.32 11.66 12.72
CA MET A 279 3.21 10.20 12.68
C MET A 279 3.03 9.68 14.10
N HIS A 280 2.06 8.79 14.29
CA HIS A 280 1.79 8.14 15.56
C HIS A 280 2.27 6.70 15.50
N VAL A 281 3.13 6.30 16.45
CA VAL A 281 3.67 4.94 16.51
C VAL A 281 3.17 4.25 17.76
N PHE A 282 2.53 3.10 17.56
CA PHE A 282 2.09 2.20 18.62
C PHE A 282 2.98 0.96 18.62
N SER A 283 3.54 0.62 19.76
CA SER A 283 4.31 -0.61 19.97
C SER A 283 3.51 -1.57 20.83
N ALA A 284 3.32 -2.81 20.38
CA ALA A 284 2.81 -3.87 21.25
C ALA A 284 3.99 -4.55 21.95
N SER A 285 3.99 -4.58 23.29
CA SER A 285 5.04 -5.23 24.08
C SER A 285 4.97 -6.77 24.05
N SER A 286 3.96 -7.36 23.39
CA SER A 286 3.79 -8.81 23.35
C SER A 286 2.89 -9.22 22.18
N PHE A 287 3.46 -9.35 20.99
CA PHE A 287 2.87 -10.14 19.92
C PHE A 287 4.00 -10.87 19.19
N SER A 288 3.91 -12.21 19.14
CA SER A 288 4.70 -13.00 18.20
C SER A 288 3.87 -13.14 16.93
N ALA A 289 4.48 -12.97 15.75
CA ALA A 289 3.82 -13.24 14.47
C ALA A 289 3.15 -14.64 14.44
N THR A 290 3.68 -15.60 15.22
CA THR A 290 3.15 -16.97 15.36
C THR A 290 2.10 -17.14 16.46
N SER A 291 1.84 -16.13 17.29
CA SER A 291 0.87 -16.22 18.41
C SER A 291 -0.57 -15.92 17.94
N LYS A 292 -1.52 -16.75 18.37
CA LYS A 292 -2.97 -16.52 18.19
C LYS A 292 -3.61 -15.63 19.27
N LYS A 293 -2.84 -15.12 20.25
CA LYS A 293 -3.39 -14.30 21.35
C LYS A 293 -3.56 -12.83 20.92
N SER A 294 -4.57 -12.16 21.49
CA SER A 294 -4.81 -10.72 21.30
C SER A 294 -3.62 -9.88 21.80
N PRO A 295 -3.32 -8.74 21.14
CA PRO A 295 -2.18 -7.91 21.53
C PRO A 295 -2.37 -7.28 22.91
N GLY A 296 -1.28 -7.20 23.68
CA GLY A 296 -1.22 -6.43 24.92
C GLY A 296 -1.34 -4.92 24.66
N SER A 297 -1.63 -4.15 25.71
CA SER A 297 -1.83 -2.70 25.65
C SER A 297 -0.64 -1.97 24.97
N PRO A 298 -0.88 -1.19 23.90
CA PRO A 298 0.19 -0.56 23.15
C PRO A 298 0.84 0.59 23.95
N ARG A 299 2.16 0.75 23.83
CA ARG A 299 2.87 1.97 24.26
C ARG A 299 2.97 2.92 23.08
N VAL A 300 2.56 4.18 23.28
CA VAL A 300 2.67 5.24 22.27
C VAL A 300 4.07 5.83 22.35
N VAL A 301 4.81 5.76 21.26
CA VAL A 301 6.05 6.52 21.09
C VAL A 301 5.76 7.64 20.11
N LEU A 302 5.62 8.85 20.62
CA LEU A 302 5.44 10.04 19.79
C LEU A 302 6.81 10.50 19.32
N LYS A 303 7.01 10.47 18.01
CA LYS A 303 8.13 11.18 17.40
C LYS A 303 7.55 12.26 16.50
N LYS A 304 7.65 13.51 16.94
CA LYS A 304 7.44 14.67 16.08
C LYS A 304 8.58 14.67 15.07
N MET A 305 8.34 14.20 13.85
CA MET A 305 9.24 14.48 12.73
C MET A 305 8.86 15.87 12.22
N SER A 306 9.50 16.90 12.76
CA SER A 306 9.57 18.19 12.08
C SER A 306 10.57 18.01 10.93
N VAL A 307 10.06 18.03 9.70
CA VAL A 307 10.88 18.24 8.50
C VAL A 307 11.22 19.72 8.43
#